data_AF-A0A8J7BGE3-F1
#
_entry.id   AF-A0A8J7BGE3-F1
#
_cell.length_a   1.000
_cell.length_b   1.000
_cell.length_c   1.000
_cell.angle_alpha   90.00
_cell.angle_beta   90.00
_cell.angle_gamma   90.00
#
_symmetry.space_group_name_H-M   'P 1'
#
loop_
_entity.id
_entity.type
_entity.pdbx_description
1 polymer ?
#
loop_
_entity_poly.entity_id
_entity_poly.type
_entity_poly.pdbx_seq_one_letter_code
_entity_poly.pdbx_strand_id
1 'polypeptide(L)'
;MPVDFDTATIAGTALWAIALYWGFSPLADRVISTFEGWLGADSPAASLLGVLPFLAVGGLAHYGLTLSLGGSWAVSLGVLSAIGCGVYELGRRDGKASE
;
A
#
# COMPACT_ATOMS: atom_id res chain seq x y z
N MET A 1 8.49 21.46 -8.74
CA MET A 1 9.50 20.48 -9.21
C MET A 1 8.82 19.50 -10.15
N PRO A 2 9.48 19.06 -11.23
CA PRO A 2 8.90 18.05 -12.10
C PRO A 2 8.83 16.74 -11.34
N VAL A 3 7.71 16.03 -11.47
CA VAL A 3 7.60 14.66 -10.99
C VAL A 3 8.38 13.82 -11.99
N ASP A 4 9.64 13.54 -11.69
CA ASP A 4 10.44 12.65 -12.55
C ASP A 4 9.89 11.23 -12.41
N PHE A 5 9.30 10.75 -13.50
CA PHE A 5 8.82 9.36 -13.65
C PHE A 5 9.99 8.41 -13.85
N ASP A 6 10.90 8.40 -12.88
CA ASP A 6 12.01 7.47 -12.82
C ASP A 6 11.57 6.17 -12.13
N THR A 7 12.32 5.10 -12.36
CA THR A 7 12.16 3.78 -11.76
C THR A 7 12.08 3.86 -10.24
N ALA A 8 12.84 4.76 -9.62
CA ALA A 8 12.83 4.98 -8.17
C ALA A 8 11.47 5.50 -7.65
N THR A 9 10.81 6.39 -8.39
CA THR A 9 9.50 6.95 -8.02
C THR A 9 8.41 5.88 -8.09
N ILE A 10 8.45 5.05 -9.14
CA ILE A 10 7.51 3.94 -9.33
C ILE A 10 7.72 2.89 -8.23
N ALA A 11 8.98 2.50 -7.99
CA ALA A 11 9.33 1.54 -6.93
C ALA A 11 8.96 2.08 -5.54
N GLY A 12 9.27 3.33 -5.24
CA GLY A 12 8.93 3.97 -3.96
C GLY A 12 7.42 4.02 -3.71
N THR A 13 6.65 4.41 -4.73
CA THR A 13 5.17 4.43 -4.65
C THR A 13 4.61 3.03 -4.44
N ALA A 14 5.13 2.02 -5.15
CA ALA A 14 4.71 0.63 -4.99
C ALA A 14 5.04 0.07 -3.60
N LEU A 15 6.22 0.38 -3.05
CA LEU A 15 6.64 -0.03 -1.71
C LEU A 15 5.70 0.54 -0.64
N TRP A 16 5.35 1.82 -0.73
CA TRP A 16 4.40 2.44 0.19
C TRP A 16 2.99 1.87 0.04
N ALA A 17 2.55 1.59 -1.18
CA ALA A 17 1.24 0.96 -1.42
C ALA A 17 1.18 -0.45 -0.80
N ILE A 18 2.23 -1.27 -0.96
CA ILE A 18 2.32 -2.60 -0.35
C ILE A 18 2.36 -2.50 1.17
N ALA A 19 3.14 -1.56 1.72
CA ALA A 19 3.21 -1.34 3.15
C ALA A 19 1.83 -1.01 3.73
N LEU A 20 1.08 -0.10 3.10
CA LEU A 20 -0.27 0.27 3.54
C LEU A 20 -1.26 -0.90 3.39
N TYR A 21 -1.16 -1.65 2.30
CA TYR A 21 -2.02 -2.80 2.06
C TYR A 21 -1.87 -3.88 3.14
N TRP A 22 -0.63 -4.25 3.50
CA TRP A 22 -0.39 -5.23 4.56
C TRP A 22 -0.59 -4.66 5.97
N GLY A 23 -0.16 -3.42 6.20
CA GLY A 23 -0.26 -2.77 7.51
C GLY A 23 -1.70 -2.55 7.96
N PHE A 24 -2.61 -2.34 7.01
CA PHE A 24 -4.03 -2.13 7.27
C PHE A 24 -4.89 -3.25 6.68
N SER A 25 -4.52 -4.52 6.85
CA SER A 25 -5.30 -5.66 6.35
C SER A 25 -6.83 -5.56 6.64
N PRO A 26 -7.29 -5.20 7.86
CA PRO A 26 -8.73 -5.06 8.12
C PRO A 26 -9.41 -3.89 7.37
N LEU A 27 -8.63 -2.91 6.90
CA LEU A 27 -9.09 -1.81 6.06
C LEU A 27 -9.11 -2.23 4.58
N ALA A 28 -8.09 -2.97 4.14
CA ALA A 28 -8.02 -3.52 2.79
C ALA A 28 -9.22 -4.42 2.48
N ASP A 29 -9.56 -5.33 3.38
CA ASP A 29 -10.72 -6.19 3.23
C ASP A 29 -12.03 -5.38 3.14
N ARG A 30 -12.15 -4.29 3.92
CA ARG A 30 -13.30 -3.38 3.88
C ARG A 30 -13.41 -2.63 2.57
N VAL A 31 -12.29 -2.14 2.05
CA VAL A 31 -12.23 -1.42 0.78
C VAL A 31 -12.63 -2.36 -0.37
N ILE A 32 -12.03 -3.55 -0.41
CA ILE A 32 -12.31 -4.56 -1.45
C ILE A 32 -13.78 -4.97 -1.41
N SER A 33 -14.31 -5.35 -0.23
CA SER A 33 -15.72 -5.74 -0.09
C SER A 33 -16.70 -4.62 -0.41
N THR A 34 -16.35 -3.35 -0.15
CA THR A 34 -17.16 -2.19 -0.57
C THR A 34 -17.22 -2.11 -2.10
N PHE A 35 -16.08 -2.27 -2.78
CA PHE A 35 -16.04 -2.25 -4.24
C PHE A 35 -16.75 -3.46 -4.86
N GLU A 36 -16.61 -4.65 -4.29
CA GLU A 36 -17.35 -5.85 -4.71
C GLU A 36 -18.87 -5.65 -4.55
N GLY A 37 -19.31 -5.02 -3.46
CA GLY A 37 -20.71 -4.68 -3.25
C GLY A 37 -21.25 -3.64 -4.24
N TRP A 38 -20.41 -2.73 -4.74
CA TRP A 38 -20.80 -1.70 -5.70
C TRP A 38 -20.77 -2.18 -7.16
N LEU A 39 -19.76 -2.96 -7.53
CA LEU A 39 -19.45 -3.33 -8.92
C LEU A 39 -19.97 -4.73 -9.29
N GLY A 40 -20.40 -5.51 -8.29
CA GLY A 40 -20.68 -6.93 -8.44
C GLY A 40 -19.39 -7.76 -8.41
N ALA A 41 -19.42 -8.89 -7.70
CA ALA A 41 -18.26 -9.76 -7.51
C ALA A 41 -17.69 -10.33 -8.82
N ASP A 42 -18.50 -10.41 -9.89
CA ASP A 42 -18.08 -10.91 -11.21
C ASP A 42 -17.22 -9.92 -12.00
N SER A 43 -17.10 -8.67 -11.55
CA SER A 43 -16.35 -7.65 -12.28
C SER A 43 -14.86 -7.68 -11.90
N PRO A 44 -13.93 -7.92 -12.85
CA PRO A 44 -12.50 -7.82 -12.57
C PRO A 44 -12.09 -6.40 -12.16
N ALA A 45 -12.93 -5.39 -12.45
CA ALA A 45 -12.72 -4.02 -12.02
C ALA A 45 -12.82 -3.85 -10.50
N ALA A 46 -13.56 -4.71 -9.77
CA ALA A 46 -13.71 -4.60 -8.32
C ALA A 46 -12.36 -4.78 -7.60
N SER A 47 -11.62 -5.83 -7.97
CA SER A 47 -10.28 -6.08 -7.40
C SER A 47 -9.26 -5.04 -7.85
N LEU A 48 -9.32 -4.58 -9.11
CA LEU A 48 -8.41 -3.56 -9.63
C LEU A 48 -8.61 -2.20 -8.95
N LEU A 49 -9.86 -1.76 -8.78
CA LEU A 49 -10.20 -0.51 -8.10
C LEU A 49 -9.93 -0.59 -6.59
N GLY A 50 -9.99 -1.79 -5.99
CA GLY A 50 -9.63 -2.02 -4.59
C GLY A 50 -8.19 -1.67 -4.25
N VAL A 51 -7.25 -1.81 -5.20
CA VAL A 51 -5.82 -1.50 -4.99
C VAL A 51 -5.50 -0.02 -5.21
N LEU A 52 -6.29 0.69 -6.03
CA LEU A 52 -6.07 2.10 -6.34
C LEU A 52 -6.01 3.04 -5.12
N PRO A 53 -6.86 2.94 -4.08
CA PRO A 53 -6.74 3.82 -2.92
C PRO A 53 -5.41 3.63 -2.20
N PHE A 54 -4.87 2.40 -2.16
CA PHE A 54 -3.56 2.13 -1.56
C PHE A 54 -2.42 2.74 -2.38
N LEU A 55 -2.51 2.68 -3.71
CA LEU A 55 -1.57 3.36 -4.60
C LEU A 55 -1.63 4.89 -4.46
N ALA A 56 -2.83 5.46 -4.36
CA ALA A 56 -3.01 6.90 -4.20
C ALA A 56 -2.41 7.39 -2.87
N VAL A 57 -2.74 6.73 -1.76
CA VAL A 57 -2.19 7.08 -0.44
C VAL A 57 -0.68 6.79 -0.37
N GLY A 58 -0.22 5.69 -0.97
CA GLY A 58 1.20 5.36 -1.04
C GLY A 58 2.00 6.37 -1.85
N GLY A 59 1.46 6.83 -2.98
CA GLY A 59 2.05 7.90 -3.79
C GLY A 59 2.10 9.23 -3.04
N LEU A 60 1.04 9.57 -2.29
CA LEU A 60 1.03 10.75 -1.41
C LEU A 60 2.08 10.66 -0.31
N ALA A 61 2.25 9.50 0.33
CA ALA A 61 3.27 9.28 1.34
C ALA A 61 4.68 9.42 0.75
N HIS A 62 4.94 8.78 -0.40
CA HIS A 62 6.21 8.91 -1.10
C HIS A 62 6.49 10.36 -1.51
N TYR A 63 5.50 11.06 -2.05
CA TYR A 63 5.63 12.46 -2.46
C TYR A 63 5.91 13.39 -1.26
N GLY A 64 5.17 13.23 -0.16
CA GLY A 64 5.37 14.02 1.06
C GLY A 64 6.76 13.81 1.68
N LEU A 65 7.25 12.57 1.67
CA LEU A 65 8.61 12.26 2.13
C LEU A 65 9.68 12.80 1.19
N THR A 66 9.48 12.71 -0.12
CA THR A 66 10.40 13.29 -1.09
C THR A 66 10.48 14.81 -0.96
N LEU A 67 9.35 15.48 -0.71
CA LEU A 67 9.32 16.92 -0.42
C LEU A 67 10.01 17.30 0.89
N SER A 68 9.91 16.45 1.93
CA SER A 68 10.37 16.79 3.28
C SER A 68 11.81 16.36 3.56
N LEU A 69 12.16 15.12 3.21
CA LEU A 69 13.43 14.46 3.55
C LEU A 69 14.29 14.10 2.32
N GLY A 70 13.73 14.22 1.10
CA GLY A 70 14.41 13.87 -0.15
C GLY A 70 14.12 12.45 -0.64
N GLY A 71 14.44 12.20 -1.92
CA GLY A 71 14.03 10.99 -2.63
C GLY A 71 14.62 9.68 -2.09
N SER A 72 15.87 9.69 -1.61
CA SER A 72 16.51 8.50 -1.04
C SER A 72 15.82 8.01 0.24
N TRP A 73 15.49 8.94 1.14
CA TRP A 73 14.77 8.64 2.38
C TRP A 73 13.38 8.08 2.10
N ALA A 74 12.65 8.65 1.12
CA ALA A 74 11.32 8.18 0.77
C ALA A 74 11.31 6.70 0.32
N VAL A 75 12.33 6.27 -0.42
CA VAL A 75 12.49 4.86 -0.85
C VAL A 75 12.89 3.97 0.32
N SER A 76 13.91 4.33 1.09
CA SER A 76 14.38 3.51 2.23
C SER A 76 13.30 3.32 3.29
N LEU A 77 12.57 4.38 3.64
CA LEU A 77 11.45 4.30 4.59
C LEU A 77 10.29 3.47 4.02
N GLY A 78 10.06 3.52 2.71
CA GLY A 78 9.09 2.65 2.03
C GLY A 78 9.45 1.16 2.18
N VAL A 79 10.72 0.80 1.96
CA VAL A 79 11.20 -0.58 2.17
C VAL A 79 11.02 -1.02 3.62
N LEU A 80 11.45 -0.19 4.59
CA LEU A 80 11.32 -0.51 6.01
C LEU A 80 9.86 -0.67 6.44
N SER A 81 8.98 0.20 5.96
CA SER A 81 7.55 0.09 6.22
C SER A 81 6.96 -1.18 5.61
N ALA A 82 7.33 -1.53 4.38
CA ALA A 82 6.84 -2.74 3.73
C ALA A 82 7.26 -4.01 4.49
N ILE A 83 8.53 -4.09 4.91
CA ILE A 83 9.03 -5.18 5.75
C ILE A 83 8.30 -5.23 7.08
N GLY A 84 8.19 -4.09 7.79
CA GLY A 84 7.51 -4.02 9.09
C GLY A 84 6.05 -4.44 9.02
N CYS A 85 5.31 -3.94 8.03
CA CYS A 85 3.92 -4.31 7.78
C CYS A 85 3.78 -5.79 7.38
N GLY A 86 4.71 -6.34 6.60
CA GLY A 86 4.74 -7.78 6.27
C GLY A 86 4.94 -8.66 7.50
N VAL A 87 5.89 -8.30 8.38
CA VAL A 87 6.14 -9.01 9.65
C VAL A 87 4.92 -8.92 10.57
N TYR A 88 4.32 -7.74 10.69
CA TYR A 88 3.11 -7.54 11.49
C TYR A 88 1.96 -8.45 11.02
N GLU A 89 1.70 -8.50 9.72
CA GLU A 89 0.63 -9.31 9.15
C GLU A 89 0.87 -10.80 9.37
N LEU A 90 2.11 -11.27 9.24
CA LEU A 90 2.49 -12.64 9.58
C LEU A 90 2.24 -12.96 11.05
N GLY A 91 2.71 -12.11 11.98
CA GLY A 91 2.49 -12.30 13.41
C GLY A 91 1.00 -12.25 13.80
N ARG A 92 0.22 -11.37 13.17
CA ARG A 92 -1.22 -11.26 13.38
C ARG A 92 -1.98 -12.51 12.90
N ARG A 93 -1.53 -13.13 11.81
CA ARG A 93 -2.12 -14.39 11.30
C ARG A 93 -1.78 -15.56 12.20
N ASP A 94 -0.53 -15.67 12.64
CA ASP A 94 -0.06 -16.73 13.54
C ASP A 94 -0.81 -16.70 14.88
N GLY A 95 -1.01 -15.51 15.46
CA GLY A 95 -1.78 -15.34 16.68
C GLY A 95 -3.26 -15.78 16.57
N LYS A 96 -3.86 -15.76 15.38
CA LYS A 96 -5.23 -16.26 15.15
C LYS A 96 -5.29 -17.77 14.91
N ALA A 97 -4.18 -18.40 14.52
CA ALA A 97 -4.11 -19.84 14.25
C ALA A 97 -3.81 -20.67 15.51
N SER A 98 -3.26 -20.03 16.54
CA SER A 98 -2.91 -20.66 17.82
C SER A 98 -4.04 -20.63 18.87
N GLU A 99 -5.17 -19.98 18.56
CA GLU A 99 -6.39 -19.94 19.39
C GLU A 99 -7.44 -20.92 18.88
#